data_AF-A0A3D3GY57-F1
#
_entry.id   AF-A0A3D3GY57-F1
#
_cell.length_a   1.000
_cell.length_b   1.000
_cell.length_c   1.000
_cell.angle_alpha   90.00
_cell.angle_beta   90.00
_cell.angle_gamma   90.00
#
_symmetry.space_group_name_H-M   'P 1'
#
loop_
_entity.id
_entity.type
_entity.pdbx_description
1 polymer ?
#
loop_
_entity_poly.entity_id
_entity_poly.type
_entity_poly.pdbx_seq_one_letter_code
_entity_poly.pdbx_strand_id
1 'polypeptide(L)'
;MLPAALTMILFTVIFAALILSPDKYYQLAKSAEFSTLFMANLWFMKHSGYFDPSTQISPLVHIWSLSIEEQFYLFYPLIVLIAYKFGKLKGIFWSIIIIILSTFLLNLSLISNHPNFTFYMLPTRAWELGLGALIHFYLH
;
A
#
# COMPACT_ATOMS: atom_id res chain seq x y z
N MET A 1 -3.24 3.78 -13.51
CA MET A 1 -3.26 4.88 -12.52
C MET A 1 -2.03 5.79 -12.58
N LEU A 2 -0.90 5.30 -13.11
CA LEU A 2 0.38 6.02 -13.17
C LEU A 2 0.34 7.47 -13.71
N PRO A 3 -0.26 7.77 -14.89
CA PRO A 3 -0.17 9.13 -15.45
C PRO A 3 -0.91 10.17 -14.59
N ALA A 4 -2.06 9.78 -14.04
CA ALA A 4 -2.85 10.63 -13.16
C ALA A 4 -2.13 10.88 -11.83
N ALA A 5 -1.56 9.84 -11.22
CA ALA A 5 -0.82 9.95 -9.96
C ALA A 5 0.42 10.85 -10.10
N LEU A 6 1.22 10.68 -11.17
CA LEU A 6 2.39 11.52 -11.43
C LEU A 6 2.00 12.98 -11.69
N THR A 7 0.93 13.20 -12.44
CA THR A 7 0.41 14.55 -12.71
C THR A 7 -0.02 15.23 -11.40
N MET A 8 -0.77 14.51 -10.56
CA MET A 8 -1.19 15.01 -9.25
C MET A 8 0.02 15.35 -8.38
N ILE A 9 0.99 14.44 -8.25
CA ILE A 9 2.21 14.65 -7.45
C ILE A 9 2.97 15.88 -7.95
N LEU A 10 3.14 16.03 -9.27
CA LEU A 10 3.83 17.18 -9.87
C LEU A 10 3.16 18.50 -9.47
N PHE A 11 1.85 18.62 -9.66
CA PHE A 11 1.13 19.85 -9.29
C PHE A 11 1.15 20.08 -7.78
N THR A 12 0.99 19.04 -6.96
CA THR A 12 1.09 19.16 -5.50
C THR A 12 2.45 19.71 -5.06
N VAL A 13 3.55 19.23 -5.64
CA VAL A 13 4.90 19.73 -5.35
C VAL A 13 5.06 21.19 -5.79
N ILE A 14 4.57 21.56 -6.98
CA ILE A 14 4.63 22.94 -7.48
C ILE A 14 3.88 23.91 -6.55
N PHE A 15 2.62 23.61 -6.22
CA PHE A 15 1.81 24.48 -5.37
C PHE A 15 2.34 24.54 -3.93
N ALA A 16 2.84 23.43 -3.41
CA ALA A 16 3.41 23.40 -2.08
C ALA A 16 4.68 24.25 -1.93
N ALA A 17 5.49 24.39 -2.99
CA ALA A 17 6.65 25.27 -2.99
C ALA A 17 6.27 26.75 -2.79
N LEU A 18 5.03 27.12 -3.15
CA LEU A 18 4.50 28.48 -3.02
C LEU A 18 3.80 28.73 -1.67
N ILE A 19 3.30 27.67 -1.02
CA ILE A 19 2.39 27.78 0.13
C ILE A 19 3.06 27.36 1.45
N LEU A 20 3.92 26.33 1.43
CA LEU A 20 4.46 25.72 2.64
C LEU A 20 5.76 26.39 3.11
N SER A 21 6.02 26.30 4.42
CA SER A 21 7.34 26.65 4.96
C SER A 21 8.43 25.69 4.43
N PRO A 22 9.70 26.11 4.39
CA PRO A 22 10.79 25.29 3.85
C PRO A 22 10.86 23.87 4.45
N ASP A 23 10.68 23.74 5.76
CA ASP A 23 10.73 22.43 6.43
C ASP A 23 9.58 21.50 6.01
N LYS A 24 8.36 22.05 5.87
CA LYS A 24 7.18 21.29 5.44
C LYS A 24 7.28 20.92 3.96
N TYR A 25 7.82 21.82 3.14
CA TYR A 25 8.10 21.55 1.74
C TYR A 25 9.13 20.44 1.59
N TYR A 26 10.21 20.45 2.38
CA TYR A 26 11.21 19.39 2.36
C TYR A 26 10.61 18.02 2.68
N GLN A 27 9.78 17.93 3.74
CA GLN A 27 9.09 16.69 4.08
C GLN A 27 8.14 16.22 2.97
N LEU A 28 7.38 17.14 2.37
CA LEU A 28 6.53 16.82 1.22
C LEU A 28 7.37 16.30 0.04
N ALA A 29 8.45 16.98 -0.32
CA ALA A 29 9.31 16.59 -1.43
C ALA A 29 9.88 15.17 -1.24
N LYS A 30 10.29 14.81 -0.02
CA LYS A 30 10.71 13.43 0.29
C LYS A 30 9.54 12.44 0.17
N SER A 31 8.35 12.78 0.65
CA SER A 31 7.18 11.91 0.46
C SER A 31 6.79 11.75 -1.02
N ALA A 32 6.99 12.79 -1.84
CA ALA A 32 6.74 12.76 -3.28
C ALA A 32 7.72 11.81 -3.99
N GLU A 33 9.00 11.82 -3.63
CA GLU A 33 10.02 10.91 -4.14
C GLU A 33 9.64 9.44 -3.90
N PHE A 34 9.18 9.10 -2.69
CA PHE A 34 8.71 7.74 -2.40
C PHE A 34 7.39 7.44 -3.12
N SER A 35 6.52 8.42 -3.31
CA SER A 35 5.24 8.27 -3.99
C SER A 35 5.39 7.95 -5.48
N THR A 36 6.35 8.56 -6.18
CA THR A 36 6.60 8.27 -7.60
C THR A 36 7.11 6.85 -7.84
N LEU A 37 7.74 6.25 -6.82
CA LEU A 37 8.25 4.87 -6.85
C LEU A 37 7.25 3.84 -6.28
N PHE A 38 6.02 4.25 -5.92
CA PHE A 38 5.06 3.40 -5.20
C PHE A 38 5.64 2.79 -3.91
N MET A 39 6.41 3.61 -3.19
CA MET A 39 7.00 3.30 -1.90
C MET A 39 6.52 4.28 -0.81
N ALA A 40 5.45 5.05 -1.06
CA ALA A 40 4.93 6.04 -0.11
C ALA A 40 4.60 5.40 1.25
N ASN A 41 4.13 4.15 1.22
CA ASN A 41 3.82 3.40 2.43
C ASN A 41 5.05 3.20 3.33
N LEU A 42 6.26 3.01 2.78
CA LEU A 42 7.51 2.93 3.56
C LEU A 42 7.89 4.26 4.19
N TRP A 43 7.70 5.36 3.45
CA TRP A 43 7.96 6.70 3.95
C TRP A 43 7.06 7.01 5.15
N PHE A 44 5.75 6.87 4.98
CA PHE A 44 4.78 7.20 6.01
C PHE A 44 4.87 6.26 7.21
N MET A 45 5.13 4.96 7.01
CA MET A 45 5.38 4.03 8.12
C MET A 45 6.49 4.51 9.07
N LYS A 46 7.56 5.10 8.53
CA LYS A 46 8.74 5.53 9.31
C LYS A 46 8.63 6.95 9.88
N HIS A 47 7.91 7.83 9.21
CA HIS A 47 7.94 9.27 9.51
C HIS A 47 6.61 9.83 10.00
N SER A 48 5.56 9.01 10.06
CA SER A 48 4.20 9.47 10.31
C SER A 48 3.36 8.39 10.98
N GLY A 49 2.94 8.57 12.22
CA GLY A 49 1.81 7.80 12.74
C GLY A 49 0.56 8.22 11.98
N TYR A 50 -0.20 7.28 11.41
CA TYR A 50 -1.40 7.63 10.62
C TYR A 50 -2.40 8.49 11.41
N PHE A 51 -2.45 8.27 12.73
CA PHE A 51 -3.32 8.99 13.66
C PHE A 51 -2.68 10.27 14.24
N ASP A 52 -1.45 10.60 13.86
CA ASP A 52 -0.81 11.84 14.29
C ASP A 52 -1.41 13.04 13.53
N PRO A 53 -1.71 14.16 14.21
CA PRO A 53 -2.23 15.36 13.56
C PRO A 53 -1.32 15.91 12.45
N SER A 54 0.00 15.73 12.58
CA SER A 54 0.99 16.14 11.58
C SER A 54 0.85 15.35 10.27
N THR A 55 0.42 14.10 10.34
CA THR A 55 0.24 13.20 9.20
C THR A 55 -0.99 13.55 8.38
N GLN A 56 -2.07 13.98 9.03
CA GLN A 56 -3.32 14.39 8.36
C GLN A 56 -3.13 15.63 7.47
N ILE A 57 -2.10 16.43 7.74
CA ILE A 57 -1.82 17.66 7.01
C ILE A 57 -0.93 17.37 5.78
N SER A 58 -0.34 16.18 5.66
CA SER A 58 0.52 15.83 4.51
C SER A 58 -0.32 15.63 3.24
N PRO A 59 -0.14 16.48 2.20
CA PRO A 59 -0.92 16.41 0.96
C PRO A 59 -0.89 15.05 0.25
N LEU A 60 0.23 14.32 0.36
CA LEU A 60 0.45 13.06 -0.35
C LEU A 60 0.24 11.82 0.51
N VAL A 61 -0.29 11.97 1.74
CA VAL A 61 -0.45 10.84 2.66
C VAL A 61 -1.22 9.69 2.00
N HIS A 62 -2.36 9.98 1.40
CA HIS A 62 -3.26 9.00 0.78
C HIS A 62 -2.62 8.08 -0.29
N ILE A 63 -1.47 8.45 -0.86
CA ILE A 63 -0.74 7.61 -1.84
C ILE A 63 -0.14 6.36 -1.19
N TRP A 64 -0.09 6.27 0.15
CA TRP A 64 0.33 5.06 0.84
C TRP A 64 -0.50 3.84 0.42
N SER A 65 -1.83 3.95 0.29
CA SER A 65 -2.69 2.81 -0.04
C SER A 65 -2.52 2.41 -1.50
N LEU A 66 -2.40 3.39 -2.40
CA LEU A 66 -2.10 3.16 -3.82
C LEU A 66 -0.77 2.42 -3.99
N SER A 67 0.24 2.74 -3.18
CA SER A 67 1.53 2.03 -3.19
C SER A 67 1.37 0.55 -2.82
N ILE A 68 0.51 0.22 -1.85
CA ILE A 68 0.23 -1.17 -1.47
C ILE A 68 -0.51 -1.91 -2.59
N GLU A 69 -1.49 -1.26 -3.23
CA GLU A 69 -2.24 -1.84 -4.35
C GLU A 69 -1.31 -2.19 -5.52
N GLU A 70 -0.45 -1.25 -5.94
CA GLU A 70 0.50 -1.48 -7.03
C GLU A 70 1.55 -2.56 -6.68
N GLN A 71 2.02 -2.61 -5.42
CA GLN A 71 2.86 -3.71 -4.93
C GLN A 71 2.13 -5.07 -5.00
N PHE A 72 0.87 -5.13 -4.57
CA PHE A 72 0.07 -6.34 -4.66
C PHE A 72 -0.12 -6.78 -6.12
N TYR A 73 -0.42 -5.85 -7.03
CA TYR A 73 -0.58 -6.15 -8.45
C TYR A 73 0.72 -6.59 -9.12
N LEU A 74 1.88 -6.20 -8.59
CA LEU A 74 3.16 -6.74 -9.04
C LEU A 74 3.35 -8.21 -8.62
N PHE A 75 3.02 -8.55 -7.36
CA PHE A 75 3.23 -9.91 -6.82
C PHE A 75 2.13 -10.91 -7.22
N TYR A 76 0.88 -10.46 -7.34
CA TYR A 76 -0.28 -11.31 -7.56
C TYR A 76 -0.18 -12.20 -8.81
N PRO A 77 0.24 -11.70 -9.99
CA PRO A 77 0.42 -12.55 -11.17
C PRO A 77 1.43 -13.68 -10.96
N LEU A 78 2.52 -13.43 -10.23
CA LEU A 78 3.54 -14.43 -9.92
C LEU A 78 2.98 -15.52 -9.00
N ILE A 79 2.22 -15.11 -7.97
CA ILE A 79 1.55 -16.03 -7.05
C ILE A 79 0.57 -16.92 -7.83
N VAL A 80 -0.26 -16.34 -8.69
CA VAL A 80 -1.23 -17.08 -9.51
C VAL A 80 -0.52 -18.06 -10.45
N LEU A 81 0.56 -17.64 -11.12
CA LEU A 81 1.31 -18.50 -12.04
C LEU A 81 1.93 -19.70 -11.33
N ILE A 82 2.55 -19.47 -10.16
CA ILE A 82 3.13 -20.54 -9.34
C ILE A 82 2.03 -21.48 -8.84
N ALA A 83 0.96 -20.93 -8.26
CA ALA A 83 -0.15 -21.71 -7.74
C ALA A 83 -0.83 -22.56 -8.83
N TYR A 84 -0.98 -22.00 -10.04
CA TYR A 84 -1.52 -22.73 -11.19
C TYR A 84 -0.60 -23.87 -11.63
N LYS A 85 0.72 -23.67 -11.61
CA LYS A 85 1.69 -24.71 -12.00
C LYS A 85 1.61 -25.94 -11.09
N PHE A 86 1.43 -25.75 -9.78
CA PHE A 86 1.45 -26.84 -8.79
C PHE A 86 0.08 -27.41 -8.44
N GLY A 87 -1.00 -26.64 -8.61
CA GLY A 87 -2.35 -27.07 -8.20
C GLY A 87 -3.48 -26.63 -9.12
N LYS A 88 -3.19 -26.04 -10.29
CA LYS A 88 -4.19 -25.50 -11.23
C LYS A 88 -5.11 -24.50 -10.52
N LEU A 89 -6.40 -24.48 -10.86
CA LEU A 89 -7.39 -23.59 -10.24
C LEU A 89 -7.54 -23.84 -8.74
N LYS A 90 -7.50 -25.11 -8.29
CA LYS A 90 -7.53 -25.43 -6.84
C LYS A 90 -6.31 -24.88 -6.11
N GLY A 91 -5.14 -24.91 -6.76
CA GLY A 91 -3.91 -24.32 -6.25
C GLY A 91 -4.05 -22.83 -6.02
N ILE A 92 -4.58 -22.10 -7.01
CA ILE A 92 -4.83 -20.65 -6.88
C ILE A 92 -5.79 -20.36 -5.72
N PHE A 93 -6.92 -21.07 -5.66
CA PHE A 93 -7.90 -20.91 -4.58
C PHE A 93 -7.27 -21.08 -3.19
N TRP A 94 -6.56 -22.18 -2.96
CA TRP A 94 -5.91 -22.43 -1.67
C TRP A 94 -4.77 -21.46 -1.37
N SER A 95 -3.99 -21.04 -2.37
CA SER A 95 -2.95 -20.02 -2.18
C SER A 95 -3.54 -18.69 -1.72
N ILE A 96 -4.67 -18.25 -2.29
CA ILE A 96 -5.34 -17.00 -1.87
C ILE A 96 -5.87 -17.14 -0.43
N ILE A 97 -6.50 -18.26 -0.08
CA ILE A 97 -6.97 -18.53 1.29
C ILE A 97 -5.80 -18.48 2.28
N ILE A 98 -4.67 -19.10 1.95
CA ILE A 98 -3.47 -19.09 2.80
C ILE A 98 -2.93 -17.67 2.97
N ILE A 99 -2.89 -16.86 1.90
CA ILE A 99 -2.46 -15.47 1.97
C ILE A 99 -3.37 -14.66 2.89
N ILE A 100 -4.69 -14.78 2.74
CA ILE A 100 -5.66 -14.07 3.59
C ILE A 100 -5.46 -14.45 5.05
N LEU A 101 -5.46 -15.74 5.36
CA LEU A 101 -5.34 -16.21 6.75
C LEU A 101 -4.00 -15.82 7.37
N SER A 102 -2.89 -16.03 6.66
CA SER A 102 -1.55 -15.71 7.19
C SER A 102 -1.38 -14.21 7.44
N THR A 103 -1.81 -13.37 6.51
CA THR A 103 -1.64 -11.91 6.60
C THR A 103 -2.62 -11.28 7.59
N PHE A 104 -3.83 -11.85 7.74
CA PHE A 104 -4.79 -11.46 8.77
C PHE A 104 -4.29 -11.84 10.18
N LEU A 105 -3.79 -13.07 10.37
CA LEU A 105 -3.20 -13.48 11.65
C LEU A 105 -1.97 -12.64 12.00
N LEU A 106 -1.14 -12.33 11.01
CA LEU A 106 0.00 -11.44 11.20
C LEU A 106 -0.45 -10.05 11.65
N ASN A 107 -1.52 -9.49 11.05
CA ASN A 107 -2.11 -8.24 11.47
C ASN A 107 -2.54 -8.28 12.96
N LEU A 108 -3.31 -9.29 13.36
CA LEU A 108 -3.77 -9.45 14.74
C LEU A 108 -2.61 -9.56 15.74
N SER A 109 -1.52 -10.24 15.37
CA SER A 109 -0.36 -10.41 16.25
C SER A 109 0.47 -9.14 16.44
N LEU A 110 0.47 -8.24 15.44
CA LEU A 110 1.34 -7.06 15.41
C LEU A 110 0.61 -5.76 15.73
N ILE A 111 -0.72 -5.70 15.64
CA ILE A 111 -1.47 -4.44 15.73
C ILE A 111 -1.24 -3.68 17.04
N SER A 112 -1.09 -4.41 18.16
CA SER A 112 -0.84 -3.81 19.47
C SER A 112 0.59 -3.30 19.64
N ASN A 113 1.58 -3.97 19.04
CA ASN A 113 3.01 -3.67 19.25
C ASN A 113 3.58 -2.74 18.19
N HIS A 114 3.07 -2.83 16.95
CA HIS A 114 3.57 -2.12 15.79
C HIS A 114 2.42 -1.55 14.92
N PRO A 115 1.61 -0.63 15.46
CA PRO A 115 0.42 -0.11 14.78
C PRO A 115 0.73 0.50 13.41
N ASN A 116 1.80 1.30 13.30
CA ASN A 116 2.21 1.92 12.02
C ASN A 116 2.60 0.87 10.97
N PHE A 117 3.33 -0.18 11.37
CA PHE A 117 3.68 -1.27 10.46
C PHE A 117 2.40 -1.97 9.98
N THR A 118 1.51 -2.34 10.91
CA THR A 118 0.27 -3.03 10.55
C THR A 118 -0.63 -2.20 9.63
N PHE A 119 -0.59 -0.88 9.78
CA PHE A 119 -1.41 0.03 9.02
C PHE A 119 -0.90 0.24 7.59
N TYR A 120 0.40 0.49 7.41
CA TYR A 120 0.99 0.91 6.14
C TYR A 120 1.59 -0.25 5.32
N MET A 121 1.79 -1.44 5.85
CA MET A 121 2.57 -2.47 5.16
C MET A 121 1.70 -3.54 4.50
N LEU A 122 2.11 -3.95 3.29
CA LEU A 122 1.44 -5.01 2.53
C LEU A 122 1.31 -6.34 3.30
N PRO A 123 2.32 -6.85 4.04
CA PRO A 123 2.22 -8.15 4.73
C PRO A 123 1.07 -8.26 5.74
N THR A 124 0.58 -7.14 6.27
CA THR A 124 -0.54 -7.09 7.24
C THR A 124 -1.85 -6.60 6.62
N ARG A 125 -1.82 -6.22 5.33
CA ARG A 125 -2.96 -5.66 4.57
C ARG A 125 -3.38 -6.51 3.38
N ALA A 126 -2.53 -7.43 2.94
CA ALA A 126 -2.80 -8.27 1.77
C ALA A 126 -4.07 -9.12 1.90
N TRP A 127 -4.58 -9.36 3.11
CA TRP A 127 -5.87 -10.03 3.33
C TRP A 127 -7.05 -9.24 2.74
N GLU A 128 -7.03 -7.90 2.79
CA GLU A 128 -8.09 -7.03 2.25
C GLU A 128 -8.18 -7.16 0.73
N LEU A 129 -7.02 -7.11 0.06
CA LEU A 129 -6.90 -7.28 -1.39
C LEU A 129 -7.16 -8.75 -1.81
N GLY A 130 -6.75 -9.70 -0.98
CA GLY A 130 -7.01 -11.12 -1.17
C GLY A 130 -8.50 -11.46 -1.13
N LEU A 131 -9.28 -10.84 -0.23
CA LEU A 131 -10.74 -10.98 -0.22
C LEU A 131 -11.36 -10.49 -1.53
N GLY A 132 -10.88 -9.37 -2.08
CA GLY A 132 -11.29 -8.90 -3.41
C GLY A 132 -10.99 -9.92 -4.51
N ALA A 133 -9.81 -10.54 -4.47
CA ALA A 133 -9.44 -11.60 -5.41
C ALA A 133 -10.33 -12.86 -5.29
N LEU A 134 -10.70 -13.27 -4.06
CA LEU A 134 -11.62 -14.40 -3.87
C LEU A 134 -13.01 -14.10 -4.45
N ILE A 135 -13.55 -12.90 -4.24
CA ILE A 135 -14.87 -12.53 -4.77
C ILE A 135 -14.88 -12.66 -6.30
N HIS A 136 -13.80 -12.26 -6.98
CA HIS A 136 -13.68 -12.44 -8.43
C HIS A 136 -13.78 -13.90 -8.87
N PHE A 137 -13.20 -14.84 -8.11
CA PHE A 137 -13.30 -16.29 -8.38
C PHE A 137 -14.70 -16.88 -8.16
N TYR A 138 -15.56 -16.23 -7.37
CA TYR A 138 -16.94 -16.69 -7.17
C TYR A 138 -17.92 -16.12 -8.19
N LEU A 139 -17.58 -15.01 -8.85
CA LEU A 139 -18.43 -14.33 -9.83
C LEU A 139 -18.20 -14.82 -11.28
N HIS A 140 -17.16 -15.63 -11.52
CA HIS A 140 -16.79 -16.20 -12.82
C HIS A 140 -16.41 -17.67 -12.71
#